data_AF-A0A9X2ZBM3-F1
#
_entry.id   AF-A0A9X2ZBM3-F1
#
_cell.length_a   1.000
_cell.length_b   1.000
_cell.length_c   1.000
_cell.angle_alpha   90.00
_cell.angle_beta   90.00
_cell.angle_gamma   90.00
#
_symmetry.space_group_name_H-M   'P 1'
#
loop_
_entity.id
_entity.type
_entity.pdbx_description
1 polymer ?
#
loop_
_entity_poly.entity_id
_entity_poly.type
_entity_poly.pdbx_seq_one_letter_code
_entity_poly.pdbx_strand_id
1 'polypeptide(L)' 'MGLSIFRKASKIHAVKCEKASDMEMATESYLKLQKIKLKLADITKDQLIELNKEIETWKNSNPIVKDGDIDELINKK' A
#
# COMPACT_ATOMS: atom_id res chain seq x y z
N MET A 1 15.51 5.17 1.05
CA MET A 1 14.90 3.95 0.46
C MET A 1 13.63 3.51 1.19
N GLY A 2 13.60 3.42 2.52
CA GLY A 2 12.37 3.07 3.26
C GLY A 2 11.21 4.08 3.09
N LEU A 3 11.53 5.38 3.06
CA LEU A 3 10.53 6.45 2.90
C LEU A 3 9.76 6.37 1.55
N SER A 4 10.43 5.98 0.46
CA SER A 4 9.78 5.85 -0.85
C SER A 4 8.85 4.65 -0.90
N ILE A 5 9.23 3.54 -0.26
CA ILE A 5 8.38 2.34 -0.12
C ILE A 5 7.16 2.64 0.73
N PHE A 6 7.34 3.33 1.86
CA PHE A 6 6.21 3.72 2.71
C PHE A 6 5.22 4.62 1.95
N ARG A 7 5.71 5.65 1.26
CA ARG A 7 4.86 6.53 0.43
C ARG A 7 4.07 5.75 -0.62
N LYS A 8 4.71 4.78 -1.29
CA LYS A 8 4.05 3.90 -2.26
C LYS A 8 2.94 3.08 -1.59
N ALA A 9 3.23 2.45 -0.45
CA ALA A 9 2.23 1.70 0.32
C ALA A 9 1.06 2.59 0.78
N SER A 10 1.32 3.83 1.20
CA SER A 10 0.27 4.79 1.60
C SER A 10 -0.65 5.16 0.43
N LYS A 11 -0.09 5.34 -0.78
CA LYS A 11 -0.90 5.60 -1.98
C LYS A 11 -1.79 4.42 -2.34
N ILE A 12 -1.24 3.19 -2.29
CA ILE A 12 -2.01 1.95 -2.50
C ILE A 12 -3.13 1.83 -1.46
N HIS A 13 -2.83 2.10 -0.19
CA HIS A 13 -3.82 2.11 0.89
C HIS A 13 -4.98 3.06 0.59
N ALA A 14 -4.68 4.31 0.21
CA ALA A 14 -5.68 5.33 -0.06
C ALA A 14 -6.65 4.91 -1.17
N VAL A 15 -6.11 4.40 -2.29
CA VAL A 15 -6.94 3.87 -3.39
C VAL A 15 -7.76 2.66 -2.94
N LYS A 16 -7.17 1.74 -2.16
CA LYS A 16 -7.92 0.58 -1.64
C LYS A 16 -9.07 1.00 -0.72
N CYS A 17 -8.90 2.06 0.08
CA CYS A 17 -9.97 2.60 0.90
C CYS A 17 -11.07 3.25 0.07
N GLU A 18 -10.72 3.99 -0.99
CA GLU A 18 -11.71 4.56 -1.91
C GLU A 18 -12.52 3.47 -2.64
N LYS A 19 -11.86 2.37 -3.00
CA LYS A 19 -12.48 1.23 -3.70
C LYS A 19 -13.11 0.19 -2.77
N ALA A 20 -13.01 0.36 -1.45
CA ALA A 20 -13.51 -0.63 -0.50
C ALA A 20 -15.05 -0.66 -0.56
N SER A 21 -15.62 -1.85 -0.68
CA SER A 21 -17.08 -2.04 -0.66
C SER A 21 -17.66 -1.91 0.75
N ASP A 22 -16.83 -2.07 1.77
CA ASP A 22 -17.21 -2.09 3.18
C ASP A 22 -16.04 -1.64 4.08
N MET A 23 -16.37 -1.44 5.37
CA MET A 23 -15.42 -0.99 6.37
C MET A 23 -14.40 -2.06 6.75
N GLU A 24 -14.74 -3.34 6.64
CA GLU A 24 -13.85 -4.45 6.98
C GLU A 24 -12.66 -4.48 6.02
N MET A 25 -12.91 -4.39 4.71
CA MET A 25 -11.91 -4.30 3.66
C MET A 25 -11.01 -3.06 3.80
N ALA A 26 -11.58 -1.90 4.15
CA ALA A 26 -10.79 -0.71 4.44
C ALA A 26 -9.89 -0.91 5.68
N THR A 27 -10.39 -1.62 6.70
CA THR A 27 -9.64 -1.95 7.91
C THR A 27 -8.50 -2.92 7.62
N GLU A 28 -8.73 -3.95 6.79
CA GLU A 28 -7.67 -4.86 6.33
C GLU A 28 -6.54 -4.10 5.62
N SER A 29 -6.92 -3.17 4.73
CA SER A 29 -5.98 -2.28 4.04
C SER A 29 -5.15 -1.46 5.02
N TYR A 30 -5.79 -0.88 6.04
CA TYR A 30 -5.11 -0.14 7.11
C TYR A 30 -4.15 -1.01 7.92
N LEU A 31 -4.57 -2.20 8.33
CA LEU A 31 -3.73 -3.15 9.07
C LEU A 31 -2.50 -3.57 8.25
N LYS A 32 -2.65 -3.75 6.93
CA LYS A 32 -1.53 -4.04 6.04
C LYS A 32 -0.53 -2.87 5.98
N LEU A 33 -1.01 -1.64 5.89
CA LEU A 33 -0.14 -0.45 5.93
C LEU A 33 0.63 -0.33 7.26
N GLN A 34 -0.03 -0.59 8.39
CA GLN A 34 0.63 -0.60 9.70
C GLN A 34 1.72 -1.68 9.80
N LYS A 35 1.46 -2.89 9.31
CA LYS A 35 2.47 -3.95 9.22
C LYS A 35 3.68 -3.54 8.39
N ILE A 36 3.47 -2.87 7.25
CA ILE A 36 4.55 -2.33 6.40
C ILE A 36 5.37 -1.28 7.17
N LYS A 37 4.69 -0.37 7.88
CA LYS A 37 5.36 0.66 8.71
C LYS A 37 6.27 0.03 9.77
N LEU A 38 5.78 -0.98 10.47
CA LEU A 38 6.56 -1.70 11.49
C LEU A 38 7.74 -2.46 10.87
N LYS A 39 7.53 -3.18 9.77
CA LYS A 39 8.61 -3.89 9.07
C LYS A 39 9.74 -2.94 8.65
N LEU A 40 9.40 -1.74 8.19
CA LEU A 40 10.38 -0.74 7.74
C LEU A 40 11.27 -0.19 8.86
N ALA A 41 10.90 -0.33 10.13
CA ALA A 41 11.68 0.20 11.25
C ALA A 41 13.03 -0.51 11.42
N ASP A 42 13.08 -1.83 11.19
CA ASP A 42 14.26 -2.68 11.43
C ASP A 42 14.64 -3.53 10.19
N ILE A 43 14.42 -3.01 8.98
CA ILE A 43 14.57 -3.79 7.74
C ILE A 43 16.00 -3.77 7.19
N THR A 44 16.50 -4.94 6.78
CA THR A 44 17.74 -5.04 5.97
C THR A 44 17.48 -4.77 4.48
N LYS A 45 18.53 -4.62 3.68
CA LYS A 45 18.39 -4.42 2.21
C LYS A 45 17.69 -5.59 1.52
N ASP A 46 17.97 -6.83 1.91
CA ASP A 46 17.38 -8.02 1.27
C ASP A 46 15.89 -8.12 1.61
N GLN A 47 15.53 -7.88 2.87
CA GLN A 47 14.14 -7.82 3.31
C GLN A 47 13.37 -6.68 2.65
N LEU A 48 14.04 -5.59 2.28
CA LEU A 48 13.43 -4.46 1.58
C LEU A 48 12.95 -4.84 0.16
N ILE A 49 13.68 -5.73 -0.51
CA ILE A 49 13.27 -6.29 -1.82
C ILE A 49 12.03 -7.16 -1.64
N GLU A 50 12.02 -8.03 -0.62
CA GLU A 50 10.87 -8.89 -0.30
C GLU A 50 9.64 -8.06 0.07
N LEU A 51 9.80 -7.03 0.90
CA LEU A 51 8.72 -6.12 1.27
C LEU A 51 8.14 -5.39 0.05
N ASN A 52 8.98 -4.98 -0.90
CA ASN A 52 8.48 -4.37 -2.12
C ASN A 52 7.69 -5.36 -2.99
N LYS A 53 8.08 -6.64 -3.04
CA LYS A 53 7.29 -7.70 -3.68
C LYS A 53 5.95 -7.91 -2.96
N GLU A 54 5.94 -7.93 -1.63
CA GLU A 54 4.70 -8.02 -0.85
C GLU A 54 3.74 -6.86 -1.14
N ILE A 55 4.27 -5.64 -1.29
CA ILE A 55 3.48 -4.46 -1.63
C ILE A 55 2.91 -4.55 -3.04
N GLU A 56 3.66 -5.08 -4.00
CA GLU A 56 3.14 -5.34 -5.36
C GLU A 56 2.05 -6.41 -5.36
N THR A 57 2.23 -7.50 -4.62
CA THR A 57 1.18 -8.52 -4.47
C THR A 57 -0.08 -7.91 -3.84
N TRP A 58 0.07 -7.06 -2.82
CA TRP A 58 -1.05 -6.38 -2.20
C TRP A 58 -1.72 -5.36 -3.13
N LYS A 59 -0.97 -4.59 -3.92
CA LYS A 59 -1.50 -3.72 -4.98
C LYS A 59 -2.42 -4.49 -5.93
N ASN A 60 -2.03 -5.71 -6.29
CA ASN A 60 -2.77 -6.59 -7.20
C ASN A 60 -3.85 -7.46 -6.52
N SER A 61 -3.99 -7.39 -5.20
CA SER A 61 -5.07 -8.08 -4.48
C SER A 61 -6.37 -7.28 -4.53
N ASN A 62 -7.51 -7.93 -4.31
CA ASN A 62 -8.80 -7.24 -4.21
C ASN A 62 -8.78 -6.18 -3.07
N PRO A 63 -9.29 -4.96 -3.28
CA PRO A 63 -9.60 -4.35 -4.58
C PRO A 63 -8.32 -3.97 -5.32
N ILE A 64 -8.25 -4.24 -6.63
CA ILE A 64 -7.05 -4.04 -7.45
C ILE A 64 -6.75 -2.54 -7.59
N VAL A 65 -5.48 -2.17 -7.37
CA VAL A 65 -4.96 -0.82 -7.57
C VAL A 65 -4.09 -0.77 -8.82
N LYS A 66 -4.55 -0.04 -9.84
CA LYS A 66 -3.80 0.31 -11.04
C LYS A 66 -3.05 1.61 -10.80
N ASP A 67 -1.95 1.83 -11.53
CA ASP A 67 -1.18 3.07 -11.39
C ASP A 67 -1.99 4.32 -11.74
N GLY A 68 -2.90 4.22 -12.72
CA GLY A 68 -3.84 5.30 -13.04
C GLY A 68 -4.77 5.70 -11.88
N ASP A 69 -5.18 4.76 -11.03
CA ASP A 69 -6.02 5.08 -9.87
C ASP A 69 -5.28 5.96 -8.86
N ILE A 70 -3.97 5.75 -8.72
CA ILE A 70 -3.12 6.52 -7.81
C ILE A 70 -2.98 7.96 -8.34
N ASP A 71 -2.79 8.11 -9.65
CA ASP A 71 -2.68 9.41 -10.30
C ASP A 71 -4.00 10.19 -10.23
N GLU A 72 -5.14 9.51 -10.43
CA GLU A 72 -6.46 10.12 -10.26
C GLU A 72 -6.69 10.61 -8.83
N LEU A 73 -6.38 9.80 -7.82
CA LEU A 73 -6.57 10.19 -6.42
C LEU A 73 -5.69 11.38 -5.99
N ILE A 74 -4.48 11.49 -6.54
CA ILE A 74 -3.55 12.60 -6.24
C ILE A 74 -3.95 13.89 -6.98
N ASN A 75 -4.50 13.75 -8.19
CA ASN A 75 -4.84 14.88 -9.05
C ASN A 75 -6.31 15.31 -8.97
N LYS A 76 -7.16 14.62 -8.19
CA LYS A 76 -8.49 15.09 -7.77
C LYS A 76 -8.32 16.40 -6.99
N LYS A 77 -8.33 17.51 -7.71
CA LYS A 77 -8.49 18.89 -7.24
C LYS A 77 -9.80 19.45 -7.76
#